data_AF-A0A9Q4L7P5-F1
#
_entry.id   AF-A0A9Q4L7P5-F1
#
_cell.length_a   1.000
_cell.length_b   1.000
_cell.length_c   1.000
_cell.angle_alpha   90.00
_cell.angle_beta   90.00
_cell.angle_gamma   90.00
#
_symmetry.space_group_name_H-M   'P 1'
#
loop_
_entity.id
_entity.type
_entity.pdbx_description
1 polymer ?
#
loop_
_entity_poly.entity_id
_entity_poly.type
_entity_poly.pdbx_seq_one_letter_code
_entity_poly.pdbx_strand_id
1 'polypeptide(L)'
;MYYRKPVLVLAIITTLMASAVVPVTAHESQNVEGYDITFGGAEEPVITGERMWLQFEIVDNQTGEPVANQSENLIVSVQTEGSNKTALELSEKHGDPGVYEAPVIFTEPGNYTVHLEGSLENTEVHTHFEKEVHDHTELEYPGDKSQTSDDGTGSSTEDTQTEEAGFGSLSVAIAAMGTMAAIGAFLLRRQR
;
A
#
# COMPACT_ATOMS: atom_id res chain seq x y z
N MET A 1 45.94 -28.55 1.68
CA MET A 1 44.54 -28.56 2.17
C MET A 1 44.10 -27.12 2.47
N TYR A 2 43.78 -26.31 1.45
CA TYR A 2 43.60 -24.84 1.61
C TYR A 2 42.38 -24.25 0.86
N TYR A 3 41.40 -25.07 0.47
CA TYR A 3 40.23 -24.64 -0.31
C TYR A 3 38.92 -24.51 0.49
N ARG A 4 38.96 -24.59 1.82
CA ARG A 4 37.73 -24.60 2.65
C ARG A 4 37.14 -23.21 2.96
N LYS A 5 37.91 -22.14 2.80
CA LYS A 5 37.48 -20.77 3.12
C LYS A 5 36.61 -20.07 2.04
N PRO A 6 36.88 -20.18 0.73
CA PRO A 6 36.09 -19.44 -0.28
C PRO A 6 34.68 -20.01 -0.50
N VAL A 7 34.50 -21.34 -0.32
CA VAL A 7 33.17 -21.98 -0.40
C VAL A 7 32.28 -21.52 0.76
N LEU A 8 32.87 -21.33 1.94
CA LEU A 8 32.14 -20.90 3.12
C LEU A 8 31.69 -19.44 3.01
N VAL A 9 32.51 -18.57 2.39
CA VAL A 9 32.14 -17.17 2.09
C VAL A 9 31.03 -17.08 1.05
N LEU A 10 31.09 -17.88 -0.02
CA LEU A 10 30.04 -17.89 -1.05
C LEU A 10 28.70 -18.38 -0.47
N ALA A 11 28.74 -19.41 0.38
CA ALA A 11 27.55 -19.95 1.04
C ALA A 11 26.88 -18.93 1.99
N ILE A 12 27.67 -18.13 2.71
CA ILE A 12 27.17 -17.06 3.58
C ILE A 12 26.50 -15.96 2.73
N ILE A 13 27.08 -15.56 1.60
CA ILE A 13 26.52 -14.52 0.73
C ILE A 13 25.19 -14.98 0.10
N THR A 14 25.09 -16.24 -0.35
CA THR A 14 23.82 -16.78 -0.86
C THR A 14 22.75 -16.93 0.22
N THR A 15 23.14 -17.22 1.46
CA THR A 15 22.20 -17.32 2.59
C THR A 15 21.70 -15.92 3.00
N LEU A 16 22.54 -14.89 2.91
CA LEU A 16 22.17 -13.51 3.24
C LEU A 16 21.24 -12.86 2.20
N MET A 17 21.26 -13.34 0.95
CA MET A 17 20.38 -12.88 -0.14
C MET A 17 18.99 -13.54 -0.13
N ALA A 18 18.75 -14.51 0.76
CA ALA A 18 17.43 -15.11 0.99
C ALA A 18 16.62 -14.31 2.03
N SER A 19 16.78 -12.98 2.06
CA SER A 19 15.91 -12.11 2.84
C SER A 19 14.47 -12.33 2.35
N ALA A 20 13.62 -12.78 3.28
CA ALA A 20 12.21 -13.08 3.03
C ALA A 20 11.55 -11.89 2.33
N VAL A 21 11.10 -12.11 1.10
CA VAL A 21 10.14 -11.21 0.44
C VAL A 21 8.83 -11.45 1.17
N VAL A 22 8.53 -10.62 2.17
CA VAL A 22 7.20 -10.61 2.78
C VAL A 22 6.30 -9.92 1.77
N PRO A 23 5.27 -10.61 1.22
CA PRO A 23 4.30 -9.93 0.37
C PRO A 23 3.64 -8.83 1.19
N VAL A 24 3.70 -7.59 0.72
CA VAL A 24 2.86 -6.51 1.23
C VAL A 24 1.50 -6.72 0.58
N THR A 25 0.60 -7.39 1.29
CA THR A 25 -0.80 -7.42 0.91
C THR A 25 -1.39 -6.08 1.30
N ALA A 26 -2.03 -5.39 0.35
CA ALA A 26 -2.76 -4.14 0.60
C ALA A 26 -3.88 -4.34 1.64
N HIS A 27 -4.42 -5.56 1.67
CA HIS A 27 -5.37 -6.01 2.67
C HIS A 27 -4.66 -6.80 3.77
N GLU A 28 -5.01 -6.54 5.02
CA GLU A 28 -4.51 -7.30 6.17
C GLU A 28 -5.54 -8.36 6.56
N SER A 29 -5.11 -9.62 6.71
CA SER A 29 -5.99 -10.72 7.12
C SER A 29 -5.58 -11.26 8.49
N GLN A 30 -6.56 -11.46 9.35
CA GLN A 30 -6.39 -12.10 10.66
C GLN A 30 -7.36 -13.27 10.81
N ASN A 31 -6.88 -14.37 11.39
CA ASN A 31 -7.73 -15.48 11.78
C ASN A 31 -8.22 -15.24 13.22
N VAL A 32 -9.53 -15.16 13.41
CA VAL A 32 -10.18 -14.81 14.68
C VAL A 32 -11.29 -15.80 14.94
N GLU A 33 -11.12 -16.65 15.96
CA GLU A 33 -12.16 -17.60 16.42
C GLU A 33 -12.78 -18.48 15.31
N GLY A 34 -11.97 -18.89 14.32
CA GLY A 34 -12.43 -19.73 13.21
C GLY A 34 -12.95 -18.96 11.99
N TYR A 35 -12.83 -17.63 11.98
CA TYR A 35 -13.13 -16.78 10.84
C TYR A 35 -11.85 -16.16 10.28
N ASP A 36 -11.75 -16.07 8.96
CA ASP A 36 -10.76 -15.23 8.30
C ASP A 36 -11.38 -13.86 8.06
N ILE A 37 -10.84 -12.85 8.73
CA ILE A 37 -11.29 -11.46 8.65
C ILE A 37 -10.22 -10.68 7.92
N THR A 38 -10.57 -10.17 6.74
CA THR A 38 -9.69 -9.36 5.90
C THR A 38 -10.16 -7.92 5.90
N PHE A 39 -9.26 -7.00 6.26
CA PHE A 39 -9.52 -5.57 6.32
C PHE A 39 -8.76 -4.81 5.23
N GLY A 40 -9.41 -3.82 4.64
CA GLY A 40 -8.81 -2.85 3.72
C GLY A 40 -9.69 -1.61 3.54
N GLY A 41 -9.15 -0.59 2.88
CA GLY A 41 -10.00 0.45 2.30
C GLY A 41 -10.60 -0.05 0.98
N ALA A 42 -11.86 0.29 0.68
CA ALA A 42 -12.39 0.06 -0.67
C ALA A 42 -11.56 0.82 -1.72
N GLU A 43 -11.07 2.01 -1.33
CA GLU A 43 -10.10 2.81 -2.05
C GLU A 43 -8.83 3.01 -1.22
N GLU A 44 -7.66 2.93 -1.88
CA GLU A 44 -6.36 3.13 -1.25
C GLU A 44 -5.44 4.01 -2.11
N PRO A 45 -4.61 4.89 -1.50
CA PRO A 45 -4.40 5.07 -0.06
C PRO A 45 -5.61 5.71 0.64
N VAL A 46 -5.73 5.49 1.95
CA VAL A 46 -6.75 6.19 2.75
C VAL A 46 -6.28 7.62 2.96
N ILE A 47 -7.12 8.59 2.58
CA ILE A 47 -6.77 10.02 2.60
C ILE A 47 -7.75 10.84 3.44
N THR A 48 -7.29 12.02 3.85
CA THR A 48 -8.13 13.01 4.53
C THR A 48 -9.12 13.68 3.58
N GLY A 49 -10.18 14.29 4.12
CA GLY A 49 -11.07 15.20 3.38
C GLY A 49 -12.06 14.53 2.42
N GLU A 50 -11.86 13.25 2.10
CA GLU A 50 -12.74 12.47 1.23
C GLU A 50 -13.53 11.41 2.01
N ARG A 51 -14.66 10.98 1.42
CA ARG A 51 -15.41 9.84 1.95
C ARG A 51 -14.68 8.56 1.55
N MET A 52 -14.21 7.84 2.55
CA MET A 52 -13.59 6.54 2.43
C MET A 52 -14.55 5.46 2.93
N TRP A 53 -14.41 4.25 2.40
CA TRP A 53 -15.12 3.07 2.90
C TRP A 53 -14.13 2.10 3.53
N LEU A 54 -14.28 1.86 4.83
CA LEU A 54 -13.57 0.80 5.52
C LEU A 54 -14.28 -0.52 5.23
N GLN A 55 -13.59 -1.47 4.62
CA GLN A 55 -14.16 -2.72 4.15
C GLN A 55 -13.61 -3.91 4.94
N PHE A 56 -14.50 -4.82 5.32
CA PHE A 56 -14.19 -6.09 5.97
C PHE A 56 -14.78 -7.22 5.13
N GLU A 57 -13.96 -8.19 4.76
CA GLU A 57 -14.40 -9.47 4.21
C GLU A 57 -14.28 -10.53 5.29
N ILE A 58 -15.37 -11.25 5.56
CA ILE A 58 -15.45 -12.25 6.63
C ILE A 58 -15.85 -13.58 6.01
N VAL A 59 -14.97 -14.56 6.15
CA VAL A 59 -15.14 -15.92 5.64
C VAL A 59 -15.00 -16.93 6.77
N ASP A 60 -15.84 -17.96 6.80
CA ASP A 60 -15.67 -19.09 7.71
C ASP A 60 -14.45 -19.91 7.26
N ASN A 61 -13.46 -20.06 8.14
CA ASN A 61 -12.17 -20.68 7.78
C ASN A 61 -12.30 -22.19 7.50
N GLN A 62 -13.35 -22.85 8.02
CA GLN A 62 -13.54 -24.29 7.83
C GLN A 62 -14.19 -24.61 6.49
N THR A 63 -15.18 -23.82 6.10
CA THR A 63 -16.02 -24.03 4.92
C THR A 63 -15.55 -23.21 3.72
N GLY A 64 -14.88 -22.08 3.96
CA GLY A 64 -14.54 -21.09 2.94
C GLY A 64 -15.74 -20.26 2.46
N GLU A 65 -16.88 -20.35 3.14
CA GLU A 65 -18.11 -19.64 2.78
C GLU A 65 -18.15 -18.24 3.41
N PRO A 66 -18.73 -17.24 2.71
CA PRO A 66 -18.88 -15.89 3.24
C PRO A 66 -19.88 -15.84 4.41
N VAL A 67 -19.54 -15.10 5.46
CA VAL A 67 -20.39 -14.93 6.65
C VAL A 67 -21.25 -13.69 6.51
N ALA A 68 -22.45 -13.83 5.96
CA ALA A 68 -23.39 -12.74 5.69
C ALA A 68 -24.44 -12.53 6.81
N ASN A 69 -25.20 -11.43 6.71
CA ASN A 69 -26.29 -11.04 7.62
C ASN A 69 -25.86 -10.81 9.08
N GLN A 70 -24.66 -10.28 9.32
CA GLN A 70 -24.12 -10.05 10.67
C GLN A 70 -23.92 -8.57 11.04
N SER A 71 -24.27 -7.61 10.17
CA SER A 71 -23.97 -6.19 10.42
C SER A 71 -24.55 -5.66 11.73
N GLU A 72 -25.74 -6.13 12.13
CA GLU A 72 -26.38 -5.73 13.39
C GLU A 72 -25.68 -6.30 14.65
N ASN A 73 -24.86 -7.33 14.49
CA ASN A 73 -24.15 -8.00 15.59
C ASN A 73 -22.70 -7.53 15.74
N LEU A 74 -22.25 -6.64 14.86
CA LEU A 74 -20.88 -6.15 14.78
C LEU A 74 -20.85 -4.64 14.98
N ILE A 75 -19.77 -4.17 15.59
CA ILE A 75 -19.46 -2.77 15.80
C ILE A 75 -18.08 -2.52 15.21
N VAL A 76 -18.03 -1.59 14.25
CA VAL A 76 -16.77 -1.01 13.78
C VAL A 76 -16.53 0.30 14.51
N SER A 77 -15.32 0.52 14.98
CA SER A 77 -14.93 1.80 15.56
C SER A 77 -13.51 2.20 15.19
N VAL A 78 -13.28 3.50 15.13
CA VAL A 78 -11.96 4.08 14.83
C VAL A 78 -11.42 4.81 16.04
N GLN A 79 -10.09 4.78 16.20
CA GLN A 79 -9.40 5.39 17.32
C GLN A 79 -8.02 5.88 16.91
N THR A 80 -7.62 7.06 17.38
CA THR A 80 -6.22 7.50 17.40
C THR A 80 -5.64 7.34 18.81
N GLU A 81 -4.31 7.31 18.92
CA GLU A 81 -3.64 7.20 20.22
C GLU A 81 -4.11 8.30 21.20
N GLY A 82 -4.53 7.88 22.40
CA GLY A 82 -5.00 8.80 23.45
C GLY A 82 -6.43 9.34 23.25
N SER A 83 -7.14 8.94 22.19
CA SER A 83 -8.55 9.29 21.97
C SER A 83 -9.51 8.15 22.37
N ASN A 84 -10.81 8.43 22.48
CA ASN A 84 -11.83 7.41 22.65
C ASN A 84 -12.22 6.78 21.31
N LYS A 85 -12.66 5.51 21.32
CA LYS A 85 -13.23 4.86 20.15
C LYS A 85 -14.48 5.62 19.67
N THR A 86 -14.57 5.84 18.36
CA THR A 86 -15.76 6.39 17.71
C THR A 86 -16.38 5.31 16.85
N ALA A 87 -17.62 4.92 17.17
CA ALA A 87 -18.35 3.91 16.40
C ALA A 87 -18.77 4.45 15.02
N LEU A 88 -18.68 3.60 14.02
CA LEU A 88 -19.15 3.84 12.67
C LEU A 88 -20.36 2.94 12.39
N GLU A 89 -21.26 3.41 11.53
CA GLU A 89 -22.35 2.58 11.03
C GLU A 89 -21.76 1.52 10.08
N LEU A 90 -22.03 0.25 10.38
CA LEU A 90 -21.60 -0.88 9.56
C LEU A 90 -22.80 -1.41 8.78
N SER A 91 -22.59 -1.68 7.50
CA SER A 91 -23.60 -2.28 6.64
C SER A 91 -23.00 -3.33 5.74
N GLU A 92 -23.81 -4.25 5.23
CA GLU A 92 -23.37 -5.19 4.20
C GLU A 92 -23.29 -4.51 2.84
N LYS A 93 -22.19 -4.81 2.14
CA LYS A 93 -21.98 -4.35 0.78
C LYS A 93 -22.95 -5.07 -0.16
N HIS A 94 -23.70 -4.28 -0.92
CA HIS A 94 -24.75 -4.84 -1.77
C HIS A 94 -24.19 -5.77 -2.85
N GLY A 95 -24.65 -7.02 -2.86
CA GLY A 95 -24.28 -8.02 -3.86
C GLY A 95 -23.01 -8.81 -3.52
N ASP A 96 -22.34 -8.48 -2.42
CA ASP A 96 -21.11 -9.13 -1.96
C ASP A 96 -21.34 -9.73 -0.55
N PRO A 97 -21.91 -10.94 -0.44
CA PRO A 97 -22.14 -11.59 0.85
C PRO A 97 -20.84 -11.73 1.65
N GLY A 98 -20.90 -11.49 2.97
CA GLY A 98 -19.74 -11.54 3.85
C GLY A 98 -18.82 -10.33 3.76
N VAL A 99 -19.14 -9.36 2.91
CA VAL A 99 -18.42 -8.09 2.83
C VAL A 99 -19.23 -7.00 3.52
N TYR A 100 -18.57 -6.29 4.42
CA TYR A 100 -19.14 -5.21 5.21
C TYR A 100 -18.38 -3.91 4.96
N GLU A 101 -19.09 -2.79 4.95
CA GLU A 101 -18.52 -1.47 4.71
C GLU A 101 -19.01 -0.44 5.75
N ALA A 102 -18.07 0.39 6.20
CA ALA A 102 -18.32 1.49 7.11
C ALA A 102 -17.78 2.80 6.51
N PRO A 103 -18.64 3.79 6.19
CA PRO A 103 -18.21 5.06 5.62
C PRO A 103 -17.57 5.94 6.69
N VAL A 104 -16.48 6.62 6.32
CA VAL A 104 -15.76 7.54 7.20
C VAL A 104 -15.16 8.69 6.38
N ILE A 105 -15.06 9.89 6.97
CA ILE A 105 -14.25 10.99 6.45
C ILE A 105 -13.18 11.26 7.49
N PHE A 106 -11.93 10.97 7.15
CA PHE A 106 -10.81 11.32 8.02
C PHE A 106 -10.51 12.81 7.85
N THR A 107 -10.36 13.54 8.95
CA THR A 107 -10.10 14.98 8.92
C THR A 107 -8.64 15.34 9.18
N GLU A 108 -7.85 14.39 9.68
CA GLU A 108 -6.45 14.57 10.04
C GLU A 108 -5.64 13.37 9.54
N PRO A 109 -4.43 13.58 9.00
CA PRO A 109 -3.55 12.48 8.64
C PRO A 109 -2.94 11.86 9.90
N GLY A 110 -2.56 10.59 9.84
CA GLY A 110 -1.91 9.89 10.94
C GLY A 110 -2.27 8.41 11.04
N ASN A 111 -1.85 7.78 12.14
CA ASN A 111 -2.14 6.38 12.41
C ASN A 111 -3.46 6.24 13.18
N TYR A 112 -4.33 5.39 12.66
CA TYR A 112 -5.61 5.04 13.24
C TYR A 112 -5.68 3.54 13.46
N THR A 113 -6.27 3.15 14.58
CA THR A 113 -6.64 1.77 14.86
C THR A 113 -8.13 1.59 14.56
N VAL A 114 -8.44 0.66 13.68
CA VAL A 114 -9.80 0.26 13.33
C VAL A 114 -10.14 -1.02 14.07
N HIS A 115 -11.15 -0.98 14.93
CA HIS A 115 -11.60 -2.11 15.74
C HIS A 115 -12.85 -2.72 15.13
N LEU A 116 -12.91 -4.05 15.14
CA LEU A 116 -14.11 -4.84 14.83
C LEU A 116 -14.44 -5.70 16.05
N GLU A 117 -15.60 -5.47 16.64
CA GLU A 117 -16.04 -6.13 17.87
C GLU A 117 -17.49 -6.61 17.71
N GLY A 118 -17.85 -7.72 18.35
CA GLY A 118 -19.23 -8.19 18.37
C GLY A 118 -19.33 -9.70 18.38
N SER A 119 -20.28 -10.23 17.63
CA SER A 119 -20.39 -11.68 17.43
C SER A 119 -20.74 -12.07 15.99
N LEU A 120 -20.14 -13.18 15.54
CA LEU A 120 -20.43 -13.85 14.28
C LEU A 120 -21.05 -15.20 14.62
N GLU A 121 -22.31 -15.44 14.22
CA GLU A 121 -23.00 -16.71 14.46
C GLU A 121 -22.94 -17.22 15.93
N ASN A 122 -23.00 -16.30 16.89
CA ASN A 122 -22.88 -16.52 18.34
C ASN A 122 -21.44 -16.73 18.88
N THR A 123 -20.43 -16.60 18.03
CA THR A 123 -19.02 -16.59 18.42
C THR A 123 -18.58 -15.14 18.65
N GLU A 124 -18.11 -14.81 19.85
CA GLU A 124 -17.57 -13.47 20.13
C GLU A 124 -16.31 -13.23 19.30
N VAL A 125 -16.24 -12.06 18.66
CA VAL A 125 -15.06 -11.63 17.91
C VAL A 125 -14.60 -10.27 18.38
N HIS A 126 -13.29 -10.12 18.49
CA HIS A 126 -12.62 -8.88 18.86
C HIS A 126 -11.27 -8.82 18.17
N THR A 127 -11.14 -7.90 17.22
CA THR A 127 -9.88 -7.68 16.48
C THR A 127 -9.71 -6.19 16.15
N HIS A 128 -8.49 -5.83 15.75
CA HIS A 128 -8.17 -4.50 15.26
C HIS A 128 -7.11 -4.55 14.15
N PHE A 129 -7.09 -3.48 13.37
CA PHE A 129 -6.17 -3.26 12.26
C PHE A 129 -5.60 -1.85 12.35
N GLU A 130 -4.31 -1.69 12.04
CA GLU A 130 -3.67 -0.38 12.01
C GLU A 130 -3.69 0.19 10.59
N LYS A 131 -4.02 1.48 10.46
CA LYS A 131 -4.07 2.16 9.16
C LYS A 131 -3.46 3.55 9.23
N GLU A 132 -2.59 3.83 8.28
CA GLU A 132 -2.09 5.18 8.02
C GLU A 132 -3.05 5.91 7.08
N VAL A 133 -3.46 7.12 7.50
CA VAL A 133 -4.24 8.06 6.71
C VAL A 133 -3.30 9.16 6.21
N HIS A 134 -3.26 9.34 4.90
CA HIS A 134 -2.43 10.34 4.23
C HIS A 134 -3.18 11.65 4.03
N ASP A 135 -2.45 12.75 3.85
CA ASP A 135 -3.06 14.03 3.49
C ASP A 135 -3.45 14.01 2.00
N HIS A 136 -4.72 14.31 1.67
CA HIS A 136 -5.16 14.32 0.26
C HIS A 136 -4.37 15.30 -0.60
N THR A 137 -3.83 16.37 -0.02
CA THR A 137 -3.05 17.38 -0.75
C THR A 137 -1.80 16.79 -1.41
N GLU A 138 -1.30 15.64 -0.92
CA GLU A 138 -0.18 14.90 -1.55
C GLU A 138 -0.55 14.32 -2.92
N LEU A 139 -1.83 14.13 -3.21
CA LEU A 139 -2.34 13.53 -4.45
C LEU A 139 -2.96 14.56 -5.42
N GLU A 140 -3.08 15.83 -5.02
CA GLU A 140 -3.72 16.86 -5.83
C GLU A 140 -2.89 17.26 -7.06
N TYR A 141 -3.58 17.49 -8.19
CA TYR A 141 -2.97 18.05 -9.40
C TYR A 141 -3.82 19.16 -10.05
N PRO A 142 -3.21 20.31 -10.43
CA PRO A 142 -1.83 20.68 -10.10
C PRO A 142 -1.71 20.90 -8.59
N GLY A 143 -0.70 20.25 -7.97
CA GLY A 143 -0.46 20.39 -6.54
C GLY A 143 -0.26 21.85 -6.14
N ASP A 144 -0.46 22.15 -4.87
CA ASP A 144 -0.51 23.50 -4.32
C ASP A 144 0.65 24.37 -4.84
N LYS A 145 0.35 25.28 -5.78
CA LYS A 145 1.29 26.26 -6.34
C LYS A 145 1.47 27.44 -5.39
N SER A 146 1.47 27.20 -4.08
CA SER A 146 1.84 28.18 -3.07
C SER A 146 3.36 28.47 -3.06
N GLN A 147 4.00 28.49 -4.22
CA GLN A 147 5.01 29.48 -4.58
C GLN A 147 4.38 30.43 -5.61
N THR A 148 3.37 31.19 -5.19
CA THR A 148 3.17 32.49 -5.83
C THR A 148 4.32 33.35 -5.33
N SER A 149 5.38 33.44 -6.12
CA SER A 149 6.36 34.51 -6.00
C SER A 149 5.59 35.82 -6.01
N ASP A 150 5.48 36.45 -4.85
CA ASP A 150 5.30 37.88 -4.76
C ASP A 150 6.55 38.51 -5.40
N ASP A 151 6.45 38.80 -6.69
CA ASP A 151 7.33 39.77 -7.34
C ASP A 151 6.45 40.70 -8.17
N GLY A 152 5.75 41.57 -7.45
CA GLY A 152 5.24 42.78 -8.06
C GLY A 152 6.41 43.64 -8.53
N THR A 153 6.67 43.65 -9.84
CA THR A 153 7.02 44.83 -10.67
C THR A 153 7.79 44.39 -11.92
N GLY A 154 7.20 44.53 -13.11
CA GLY A 154 7.99 44.49 -14.34
C GLY A 154 7.23 44.27 -15.65
N SER A 155 6.51 45.30 -16.09
CA SER A 155 6.29 45.72 -17.49
C SER A 155 6.18 44.66 -18.60
N SER A 156 5.04 44.70 -19.29
CA SER A 156 4.86 44.26 -20.67
C SER A 156 6.02 44.67 -21.59
N THR A 157 6.43 43.76 -22.49
CA THR A 157 6.67 44.05 -23.91
C THR A 157 6.63 42.72 -24.66
N GLU A 158 5.68 42.63 -25.59
CA GLU A 158 5.64 41.64 -26.66
C GLU A 158 6.91 41.71 -27.50
N ASP A 159 7.55 40.59 -27.78
CA ASP A 159 8.29 40.43 -29.02
C ASP A 159 7.97 39.07 -29.63
N THR A 160 7.19 39.16 -30.70
CA THR A 160 6.93 38.10 -31.66
C THR A 160 8.21 37.87 -32.45
N GLN A 161 8.81 36.68 -32.35
CA GLN A 161 9.63 36.13 -33.43
C GLN A 161 9.21 34.70 -33.68
N THR A 162 8.50 34.53 -34.80
CA THR A 162 8.18 33.26 -35.44
C THR A 162 9.33 32.90 -36.39
N GLU A 163 9.55 31.58 -36.52
CA GLU A 163 10.42 30.87 -37.47
C GLU A 163 11.90 30.79 -37.02
N GLU A 164 12.47 29.61 -36.77
CA GLU A 164 12.67 28.53 -37.75
C GLU A 164 12.71 27.13 -37.08
N ALA A 165 12.16 26.15 -37.79
CA ALA A 165 12.24 24.73 -37.47
C ALA A 165 13.70 24.23 -37.53
N GLY A 166 14.29 23.92 -36.37
CA GLY A 166 15.58 23.26 -36.24
C GLY A 166 15.44 21.87 -35.64
N PHE A 167 15.50 20.84 -36.46
CA PHE A 167 15.64 19.44 -36.03
C PHE A 167 16.99 19.26 -35.31
N GLY A 168 16.98 19.38 -33.98
CA GLY A 168 18.10 19.04 -33.10
C GLY A 168 18.20 17.53 -32.92
N SER A 169 19.30 16.97 -33.43
CA SER A 169 19.69 15.56 -33.47
C SER A 169 19.37 14.72 -32.22
N LEU A 170 18.77 13.55 -32.46
CA LEU A 170 18.81 12.36 -31.61
C LEU A 170 20.23 12.08 -31.10
N SER A 171 20.41 12.04 -29.79
CA SER A 171 21.49 11.28 -29.16
C SER A 171 20.90 10.36 -28.09
N VAL A 172 20.52 9.17 -28.54
CA VAL A 172 20.31 7.99 -27.71
C VAL A 172 21.66 7.61 -27.11
N ALA A 173 21.80 7.72 -25.79
CA ALA A 173 22.91 7.13 -25.05
C ALA A 173 22.38 5.94 -24.24
N ILE A 174 22.39 4.75 -24.86
CA ILE A 174 22.23 3.46 -24.18
C ILE A 174 23.60 3.05 -23.66
N ALA A 175 23.76 3.02 -22.34
CA ALA A 175 24.87 2.36 -21.63
C ALA A 175 24.29 1.83 -20.31
N ALA A 176 24.44 0.58 -19.87
CA ALA A 176 25.08 -0.59 -20.42
C ALA A 176 24.44 -1.82 -19.73
N MET A 177 23.84 -2.73 -20.49
CA MET A 177 23.59 -4.11 -20.04
C MET A 177 24.77 -4.95 -20.52
N GLY A 178 25.66 -5.38 -19.62
CA GLY A 178 26.83 -6.13 -20.06
C GLY A 178 27.82 -6.56 -18.99
N THR A 179 27.35 -7.11 -17.86
CA THR A 179 28.27 -7.69 -16.85
C THR A 179 27.97 -9.13 -16.42
N MET A 180 26.98 -9.81 -17.01
CA MET A 180 26.61 -11.19 -16.63
C MET A 180 27.04 -12.30 -17.61
N ALA A 181 27.86 -12.02 -18.63
CA ALA A 181 28.35 -13.04 -19.56
C ALA A 181 29.84 -13.40 -19.39
N ALA A 182 30.61 -12.63 -18.61
CA ALA A 182 32.06 -12.80 -18.51
C ALA A 182 32.51 -13.83 -17.44
N ILE A 183 31.64 -14.24 -16.51
CA ILE A 183 32.01 -15.18 -15.43
C ILE A 183 31.88 -16.65 -15.90
N GLY A 184 30.97 -16.95 -16.84
CA GLY A 184 30.76 -18.32 -17.35
C GLY A 184 31.91 -18.84 -18.21
N ALA A 185 32.57 -17.98 -18.99
CA ALA A 185 33.63 -18.40 -19.92
C ALA A 185 35.00 -18.61 -19.23
N PHE A 186 35.21 -18.09 -18.03
CA PHE A 186 36.48 -18.24 -17.31
C PHE A 186 36.57 -19.55 -16.51
N LEU A 187 35.44 -20.17 -16.16
CA LEU A 187 35.41 -21.42 -15.39
C LEU A 187 35.49 -22.70 -16.24
N LEU A 188 35.28 -22.63 -17.55
CA LEU A 188 35.42 -23.77 -18.47
C LEU A 188 36.84 -23.95 -19.03
N ARG A 189 37.78 -23.03 -18.76
CA ARG A 189 39.17 -23.13 -19.25
C ARG A 189 40.15 -23.75 -18.24
N ARG A 190 39.70 -24.09 -17.01
CA ARG A 190 40.58 -24.63 -15.96
C ARG A 190 40.42 -26.13 -15.69
N GLN A 191 39.67 -26.86 -16.52
CA GLN A 191 39.54 -28.33 -16.41
C GLN A 191 39.91 -29.08 -17.71
N ARG A 192 40.93 -28.60 -18.43
CA ARG A 192 41.73 -29.44 -19.33
C ARG A 192 43.20 -29.28 -19.00
#